data_AF-A0A662CMF0-F1
#
_entry.id   AF-A0A662CMF0-F1
#
_cell.length_a   1.000
_cell.length_b   1.000
_cell.length_c   1.000
_cell.angle_alpha   90.00
_cell.angle_beta   90.00
_cell.angle_gamma   90.00
#
_symmetry.space_group_name_H-M   'P 1'
#
loop_
_entity.id
_entity.type
_entity.pdbx_description
1 polymer ?
#
loop_
_entity_poly.entity_id
_entity_poly.type
_entity_poly.pdbx_seq_one_letter_code
_entity_poly.pdbx_strand_id
1 'polypeptide(L)'
;MRTRSAAVEGRFYPSTKSRIFDQIQDIEFSGRYPEPDLSPDKVYGAVLPHAGHLYSGYQTIPFFQLIRRHNLFPDTFVIVHPNHSGLGSPLAIDESELWSNSIGEVPVDTELARAMNLPFDKMAHIREHSAEVIIP
;
A
#
# COMPACT_ATOMS: atom_id res chain seq x y z
N MET A 1 -2.87 -6.51 -20.25
CA MET A 1 -2.48 -6.83 -18.87
C MET A 1 -3.72 -6.88 -18.00
N ARG A 2 -3.76 -7.75 -16.99
CA ARG A 2 -4.85 -7.77 -16.00
C ARG A 2 -4.61 -6.65 -14.99
N THR A 3 -5.52 -5.68 -14.93
CA THR A 3 -5.39 -4.52 -14.04
C THR A 3 -6.47 -4.53 -12.97
N ARG A 4 -6.09 -4.35 -11.70
CA ARG A 4 -7.00 -4.08 -10.58
C ARG A 4 -7.17 -2.58 -10.42
N SER A 5 -8.38 -2.08 -10.63
CA SER A 5 -8.72 -0.69 -10.33
C SER A 5 -8.92 -0.49 -8.82
N ALA A 6 -8.62 0.70 -8.32
CA ALA A 6 -8.92 1.11 -6.96
C ALA A 6 -10.42 0.94 -6.62
N ALA A 7 -10.71 0.31 -5.49
CA ALA A 7 -12.05 0.05 -4.98
C ALA A 7 -12.52 1.11 -3.96
N VAL A 8 -11.60 1.85 -3.34
CA VAL A 8 -11.88 2.81 -2.26
C VAL A 8 -11.31 4.22 -2.49
N GLU A 9 -10.71 4.47 -3.65
CA GLU A 9 -10.37 5.82 -4.11
C GLU A 9 -11.59 6.76 -4.07
N GLY A 10 -11.37 8.00 -3.62
CA GLY A 10 -12.43 8.97 -3.36
C GLY A 10 -13.19 8.77 -2.04
N ARG A 11 -12.92 7.68 -1.30
CA ARG A 11 -13.53 7.39 0.01
C ARG A 11 -12.50 7.29 1.12
N PHE A 12 -11.44 6.52 0.92
CA PHE A 12 -10.39 6.31 1.91
C PHE A 12 -9.21 7.26 1.72
N TYR A 13 -9.02 7.71 0.48
CA TYR A 13 -8.07 8.73 0.06
C TYR A 13 -8.67 9.51 -1.14
N PRO A 14 -8.17 10.70 -1.49
CA PRO A 14 -8.74 11.53 -2.55
C PRO A 14 -8.74 10.84 -3.93
N SER A 15 -9.63 11.26 -4.82
CA SER A 15 -9.80 10.65 -6.16
C SER A 15 -9.10 11.40 -7.30
N THR A 16 -8.08 12.21 -6.98
CA THR A 16 -7.25 12.85 -8.02
C THR A 16 -5.81 12.86 -7.58
N LYS A 17 -4.90 12.69 -8.54
CA LYS A 17 -3.45 12.71 -8.31
C LYS A 17 -3.01 13.90 -7.44
N SER A 18 -3.39 15.11 -7.84
CA SER A 18 -3.02 16.34 -7.12
C SER A 18 -3.47 16.29 -5.66
N ARG A 19 -4.74 15.96 -5.39
CA ARG A 19 -5.27 15.95 -4.03
C ARG A 19 -4.69 14.85 -3.16
N ILE A 20 -4.30 13.72 -3.76
CA ILE A 20 -3.59 12.66 -3.03
C ILE A 20 -2.22 13.19 -2.58
N PHE A 21 -1.44 13.78 -3.49
CA PHE A 21 -0.15 14.38 -3.14
C PHE A 21 -0.28 15.51 -2.12
N ASP A 22 -1.24 16.41 -2.29
CA ASP A 22 -1.50 17.51 -1.35
C ASP A 22 -1.78 16.95 0.06
N GLN A 23 -2.63 15.92 0.17
CA GLN A 23 -2.94 15.30 1.46
C GLN A 23 -1.74 14.60 2.09
N ILE A 24 -0.94 13.86 1.31
CA ILE A 24 0.27 13.20 1.82
C ILE A 24 1.25 14.27 2.32
N GLN A 25 1.47 15.34 1.55
CA GLN A 25 2.33 16.45 1.94
C GLN A 25 1.83 17.15 3.20
N ASP A 26 0.53 17.44 3.31
CA ASP A 26 -0.06 18.04 4.52
C ASP A 26 0.20 17.17 5.76
N ILE A 27 0.07 15.84 5.62
CA ILE A 27 0.34 14.91 6.72
C ILE A 27 1.84 14.88 7.05
N GLU A 28 2.73 14.83 6.05
CA GLU A 28 4.18 14.92 6.26
C GLU A 28 4.57 16.22 7.00
N PHE A 29 4.05 17.36 6.55
CA PHE A 29 4.35 18.68 7.12
C PHE A 29 3.73 18.91 8.50
N SER A 30 2.65 18.21 8.84
CA SER A 30 2.03 18.32 10.16
C SER A 30 3.01 18.01 11.31
N GLY A 31 4.03 17.17 11.04
CA GLY A 31 5.04 16.78 12.02
C GLY A 31 4.43 16.20 13.30
N ARG A 32 3.27 15.54 13.19
CA ARG A 32 2.45 15.13 14.36
C ARG A 32 3.22 14.25 15.34
N TYR A 33 4.17 13.48 14.85
CA TYR A 33 5.04 12.63 15.66
C TYR A 33 6.50 13.01 15.40
N PRO A 34 7.34 13.05 16.45
CA PRO A 34 8.76 13.27 16.26
C PRO A 34 9.33 12.12 15.42
N GLU A 35 10.21 12.47 14.49
CA GLU A 35 10.98 11.46 13.78
C GLU A 35 11.82 10.68 14.80
N PRO A 36 11.81 9.35 14.76
CA PRO A 36 12.67 8.58 15.63
C PRO A 36 14.12 8.78 15.18
N ASP A 37 15.02 8.97 16.16
CA ASP A 37 16.46 9.00 15.96
C ASP A 37 16.96 7.57 15.68
N LEU A 38 16.67 7.11 14.46
CA LEU A 38 16.99 5.79 13.94
C LEU A 38 17.80 5.95 12.67
N SER A 39 18.94 5.26 12.63
CA SER A 39 19.79 5.10 11.44
C SER A 39 20.02 3.61 11.19
N PRO A 40 18.98 2.87 10.73
CA PRO A 40 19.11 1.45 10.49
C PRO A 40 19.89 1.19 9.21
N ASP A 41 20.78 0.19 9.21
CA ASP A 41 21.44 -0.29 7.99
C ASP A 41 20.46 -1.05 7.06
N LYS A 42 19.36 -1.57 7.62
CA LYS A 42 18.36 -2.35 6.90
C LYS A 42 17.00 -2.28 7.59
N VAL A 43 15.93 -2.28 6.78
CA VAL A 43 14.53 -2.36 7.23
C VAL A 43 13.89 -3.60 6.59
N TYR A 44 13.29 -4.46 7.40
CA TYR A 44 12.61 -5.68 6.92
C TYR A 44 11.12 -5.47 6.64
N GLY A 45 10.49 -4.48 7.29
CA GLY A 45 9.07 -4.18 7.13
C GLY A 45 8.52 -3.38 8.30
N ALA A 46 7.21 -3.14 8.27
CA ALA A 46 6.45 -2.52 9.34
C ALA A 46 5.02 -3.08 9.40
N VAL A 47 4.34 -2.79 10.50
CA VAL A 47 2.89 -3.03 10.65
C VAL A 47 2.19 -1.68 10.53
N LEU A 48 1.38 -1.52 9.49
CA LEU A 48 0.74 -0.24 9.16
C LEU A 48 -0.79 -0.33 9.32
N PRO A 49 -1.44 0.68 9.92
CA PRO A 49 -2.90 0.76 9.90
C PRO A 49 -3.43 1.07 8.49
N HIS A 50 -4.62 0.59 8.16
CA HIS A 50 -5.24 0.75 6.82
C HIS A 50 -6.61 1.45 6.86
N ALA A 51 -6.88 2.26 7.88
CA ALA A 51 -8.00 3.21 7.82
C ALA A 51 -7.75 4.27 6.74
N GLY A 52 -8.75 5.08 6.38
CA GLY A 52 -8.54 6.18 5.42
C GLY A 52 -7.40 7.12 5.84
N HIS A 53 -6.74 7.74 4.85
CA HIS A 53 -5.50 8.53 5.01
C HIS A 53 -5.61 9.63 6.06
N LEU A 54 -6.77 10.27 6.20
CA LEU A 54 -7.03 11.27 7.24
C LEU A 54 -6.85 10.74 8.68
N TYR A 55 -7.03 9.44 8.88
CA TYR A 55 -6.97 8.80 10.19
C TYR A 55 -5.66 8.04 10.41
N SER A 56 -5.21 7.27 9.41
CA SER A 56 -4.06 6.36 9.50
C SER A 56 -2.76 6.94 8.95
N GLY A 57 -2.86 7.99 8.11
CA GLY A 57 -1.72 8.52 7.36
C GLY A 57 -0.58 8.99 8.27
N TYR A 58 -0.93 9.59 9.40
CA TYR A 58 0.05 10.04 10.40
C TYR A 58 0.87 8.89 11.01
N GLN A 59 0.38 7.65 10.97
CA GLN A 59 1.10 6.47 11.45
C GLN A 59 1.78 5.70 10.31
N THR A 60 1.29 5.80 9.07
CA THR A 60 1.87 5.09 7.91
C THR A 60 3.05 5.84 7.30
N ILE A 61 2.92 7.15 7.12
CA ILE A 61 3.91 8.01 6.46
C ILE A 61 5.31 7.97 7.10
N PRO A 62 5.46 7.96 8.44
CA PRO A 62 6.79 7.91 9.05
C PRO A 62 7.64 6.70 8.61
N PHE A 63 7.02 5.57 8.31
CA PHE A 63 7.73 4.39 7.79
C PHE A 63 8.33 4.66 6.40
N PHE A 64 7.55 5.23 5.49
CA PHE A 64 8.03 5.56 4.14
C PHE A 64 9.07 6.69 4.15
N GLN A 65 8.93 7.65 5.07
CA GLN A 65 9.95 8.68 5.31
C GLN A 65 11.27 8.07 5.79
N LEU A 66 11.24 7.11 6.72
CA LEU A 66 12.43 6.39 7.17
C LEU A 66 13.13 5.67 6.02
N ILE A 67 12.38 4.93 5.20
CA ILE A 67 12.91 4.23 4.01
C ILE A 67 13.55 5.22 3.04
N ARG A 68 12.84 6.32 2.73
CA ARG A 68 13.30 7.36 1.80
C ARG A 68 14.56 8.06 2.28
N ARG A 69 14.58 8.48 3.55
CA ARG A 69 15.69 9.21 4.18
C ARG A 69 17.00 8.42 4.16
N HIS A 70 16.92 7.11 4.37
CA HIS A 70 18.09 6.22 4.44
C HIS A 70 18.36 5.45 3.14
N ASN A 71 17.61 5.75 2.07
CA ASN A 71 17.73 5.08 0.77
C ASN A 71 17.63 3.54 0.87
N LEU A 72 16.65 3.06 1.63
CA LEU A 72 16.44 1.63 1.94
C LEU A 72 15.27 1.01 1.15
N PHE A 73 14.98 1.52 -0.05
CA PHE A 73 13.90 0.99 -0.87
C PHE A 73 14.20 -0.45 -1.31
N PRO A 74 13.28 -1.40 -1.12
CA PRO A 74 13.40 -2.73 -1.70
C PRO A 74 13.05 -2.68 -3.20
N ASP A 75 13.47 -3.71 -3.93
CA ASP A 75 13.02 -3.92 -5.32
C ASP A 75 11.50 -4.24 -5.38
N THR A 76 11.00 -4.97 -4.38
CA THR A 76 9.60 -5.39 -4.28
C THR A 76 9.07 -5.21 -2.85
N PHE A 77 7.91 -4.57 -2.70
CA PHE A 77 7.14 -4.56 -1.46
C PHE A 77 6.17 -5.74 -1.43
N VAL A 78 6.17 -6.50 -0.33
CA VAL A 78 5.16 -7.54 -0.07
C VAL A 78 4.19 -7.03 0.99
N ILE A 79 2.92 -6.86 0.62
CA ILE A 79 1.86 -6.41 1.54
C ILE A 79 1.04 -7.62 1.96
N VAL A 80 1.20 -8.04 3.22
CA VAL A 80 0.34 -9.05 3.83
C VAL A 80 -0.82 -8.34 4.51
N HIS A 81 -2.05 -8.64 4.12
CA HIS A 81 -3.23 -7.93 4.57
C HIS A 81 -4.42 -8.88 4.81
N PRO A 82 -5.37 -8.49 5.67
CA PRO A 82 -6.59 -9.27 5.87
C PRO A 82 -7.53 -9.21 4.66
N ASN A 83 -8.45 -10.18 4.59
CA ASN A 83 -9.60 -10.15 3.69
C ASN A 83 -10.87 -9.85 4.51
N HIS A 84 -11.29 -8.59 4.50
CA HIS A 84 -12.52 -8.12 5.15
C HIS A 84 -13.77 -8.42 4.34
N SER A 85 -13.62 -8.59 3.02
CA SER A 85 -14.75 -8.85 2.13
C SER A 85 -15.34 -10.24 2.30
N GLY A 86 -14.53 -11.20 2.77
CA GLY A 86 -14.89 -12.62 2.86
C GLY A 86 -15.07 -13.30 1.49
N LEU A 87 -14.72 -12.63 0.39
CA LEU A 87 -14.79 -13.17 -0.96
C LEU A 87 -13.55 -14.02 -1.27
N GLY A 88 -13.70 -15.02 -2.15
CA GLY A 88 -12.60 -15.85 -2.60
C GLY A 88 -11.98 -16.71 -1.49
N SER A 89 -10.73 -17.07 -1.70
CA SER A 89 -9.95 -17.96 -0.85
C SER A 89 -9.46 -17.28 0.44
N PRO A 90 -9.31 -18.02 1.57
CA PRO A 90 -8.84 -17.46 2.84
C PRO A 90 -7.38 -16.98 2.79
N LEU A 91 -6.59 -17.51 1.86
CA LEU A 91 -5.23 -17.10 1.57
C LEU A 91 -5.03 -17.14 0.06
N ALA A 92 -4.68 -16.01 -0.54
CA ALA A 92 -4.43 -15.92 -1.97
C ALA A 92 -3.57 -14.71 -2.33
N ILE A 93 -2.88 -14.81 -3.46
CA ILE A 93 -2.21 -13.70 -4.14
C ILE A 93 -3.16 -13.13 -5.20
N ASP A 94 -3.11 -11.84 -5.45
CA ASP A 94 -3.85 -11.21 -6.54
C ASP A 94 -3.32 -11.72 -7.90
N GLU A 95 -4.21 -12.04 -8.83
CA GLU A 95 -3.88 -12.47 -10.19
C GLU A 95 -3.53 -11.31 -11.15
N SER A 96 -3.73 -10.07 -10.68
CA SER A 96 -3.50 -8.85 -11.42
C SER A 96 -2.01 -8.61 -11.66
N GLU A 97 -1.70 -8.04 -12.83
CA GLU A 97 -0.34 -7.66 -13.23
C GLU A 97 -0.06 -6.18 -12.89
N LEU A 98 -1.12 -5.38 -12.76
CA LEU A 98 -1.08 -3.96 -12.45
C LEU A 98 -2.15 -3.63 -11.42
N TRP A 99 -1.82 -2.72 -10.49
CA TRP A 99 -2.79 -2.02 -9.67
C TRP A 99 -2.87 -0.57 -10.13
N SER A 100 -4.08 -0.03 -10.29
CA SER A 100 -4.30 1.30 -10.86
C SER A 100 -5.12 2.18 -9.93
N ASN A 101 -4.66 3.41 -9.73
CA ASN A 101 -5.36 4.48 -9.05
C ASN A 101 -5.14 5.81 -9.81
N SER A 102 -5.60 6.92 -9.27
CA SER A 102 -5.47 8.24 -9.88
C SER A 102 -4.03 8.76 -9.98
N ILE A 103 -3.05 8.22 -9.25
CA ILE A 103 -1.64 8.58 -9.40
C ILE A 103 -1.04 7.95 -10.67
N GLY A 104 -1.43 6.70 -10.94
CA GLY A 104 -0.94 5.89 -12.05
C GLY A 104 -1.11 4.39 -11.81
N GLU A 105 -0.26 3.60 -12.45
CA GLU A 105 -0.24 2.15 -12.35
C GLU A 105 1.01 1.68 -11.61
N VAL A 106 0.85 0.67 -10.74
CA VAL A 106 1.93 0.00 -10.00
C VAL A 106 2.00 -1.45 -10.48
N PRO A 107 3.16 -1.92 -10.97
CA PRO A 107 3.32 -3.30 -11.40
C PRO A 107 3.35 -4.24 -10.20
N VAL A 108 2.69 -5.39 -10.36
CA VAL A 108 2.82 -6.52 -9.44
C VAL A 108 4.02 -7.36 -9.86
N ASP A 109 4.86 -7.75 -8.91
CA ASP A 109 5.95 -8.69 -9.14
C ASP A 109 5.40 -10.09 -9.39
N THR A 110 5.03 -10.36 -10.65
CA THR A 110 4.42 -11.63 -11.04
C THR A 110 5.40 -12.81 -10.99
N GLU A 111 6.70 -12.56 -11.03
CA GLU A 111 7.72 -13.60 -10.88
C GLU A 111 7.77 -14.07 -9.43
N LEU A 112 7.88 -13.14 -8.48
CA LEU A 112 7.83 -13.44 -7.05
C LEU A 112 6.49 -14.08 -6.67
N ALA A 113 5.38 -13.54 -7.17
CA ALA A 113 4.05 -14.07 -6.90
C ALA A 113 3.91 -15.55 -7.31
N ARG A 114 4.44 -15.92 -8.48
CA ARG A 114 4.43 -17.33 -8.94
C ARG A 114 5.36 -18.20 -8.11
N ALA A 115 6.52 -17.68 -7.72
CA ALA A 115 7.50 -18.40 -6.90
C ALA A 115 6.98 -18.71 -5.49
N MET A 116 6.04 -17.92 -4.95
CA MET A 116 5.44 -18.16 -3.64
C MET A 116 4.58 -19.44 -3.56
N ASN A 117 4.16 -20.01 -4.70
CA ASN A 117 3.34 -21.23 -4.75
C ASN A 117 2.07 -21.17 -3.88
N LEU A 118 1.44 -20.00 -3.83
CA LEU A 118 0.14 -19.77 -3.19
C LEU A 118 -0.97 -19.70 -4.25
N PRO A 119 -2.24 -19.96 -3.89
CA PRO A 119 -3.36 -19.79 -4.81
C PRO A 119 -3.47 -18.34 -5.30
N PHE A 120 -3.79 -18.18 -6.59
CA PHE A 120 -4.19 -16.88 -7.13
C PHE A 120 -5.71 -16.77 -7.09
N ASP A 121 -6.24 -15.63 -6.62
CA ASP A 121 -7.68 -15.42 -6.54
C ASP A 121 -8.06 -13.94 -6.62
N LYS A 122 -8.52 -13.49 -7.78
CA LYS A 122 -9.02 -12.12 -7.96
C LYS A 122 -10.11 -11.72 -6.99
N MET A 123 -11.01 -12.65 -6.66
CA MET A 123 -12.21 -12.33 -5.89
C MET A 123 -11.86 -11.94 -4.46
N ALA A 124 -10.79 -12.51 -3.90
CA ALA A 124 -10.25 -12.13 -2.60
C ALA A 124 -9.72 -10.68 -2.53
N HIS A 125 -9.36 -10.11 -3.68
CA HIS A 125 -8.65 -8.81 -3.76
C HIS A 125 -9.49 -7.67 -4.38
N ILE A 126 -10.44 -7.99 -5.25
CA ILE A 126 -11.13 -6.99 -6.11
C ILE A 126 -11.92 -5.91 -5.35
N ARG A 127 -12.34 -6.18 -4.10
CA ARG A 127 -13.02 -5.20 -3.24
C ARG A 127 -12.34 -5.00 -1.89
N GLU A 128 -11.18 -5.64 -1.69
CA GLU A 128 -10.44 -5.53 -0.44
C GLU A 128 -9.62 -4.24 -0.42
N HIS A 129 -9.65 -3.51 0.70
CA HIS A 129 -9.10 -2.16 0.80
C HIS A 129 -7.78 -2.12 1.58
N SER A 130 -7.52 -3.11 2.43
CA SER A 130 -6.44 -3.04 3.41
C SER A 130 -5.05 -2.87 2.80
N ALA A 131 -4.76 -3.52 1.68
CA ALA A 131 -3.55 -3.24 0.90
C ALA A 131 -3.66 -1.99 0.05
N GLU A 132 -4.81 -1.75 -0.59
CA GLU A 132 -5.02 -0.62 -1.50
C GLU A 132 -4.71 0.73 -0.84
N VAL A 133 -5.13 0.92 0.40
CA VAL A 133 -4.94 2.19 1.12
C VAL A 133 -3.47 2.52 1.39
N ILE A 134 -2.58 1.52 1.32
CA ILE A 134 -1.13 1.69 1.54
C ILE A 134 -0.37 2.05 0.25
N ILE A 135 -1.00 1.88 -0.92
CA ILE A 135 -0.35 2.04 -2.22
C ILE A 135 -0.11 3.51 -2.65
N PRO A 136 -1.10 4.43 -2.52
CA PRO A 136 -0.86 5.83 -2.86
C PRO A 136 0.15 6.48 -1.92
#